data_AF-A0A954X794-F1
#
_entry.id   AF-A0A954X794-F1
#
_cell.length_a   1.000
_cell.length_b   1.000
_cell.length_c   1.000
_cell.angle_alpha   90.00
_cell.angle_beta   90.00
_cell.angle_gamma   90.00
#
_symmetry.space_group_name_H-M   'P 1'
#
loop_
_entity.id
_entity.type
_entity.pdbx_description
1 polymer ?
#
loop_
_entity_poly.entity_id
_entity_poly.type
_entity_poly.pdbx_seq_one_letter_code
_entity_poly.pdbx_strand_id
1 'polypeptide(L)'
;MLDSIKTELDSNDLLAADYPEVCFPIQALDGIANRANGQLFEGKRTQIGWTAKEIVLPTLAGSKASGAIIKVAGLTGRIRGMKFKRPDGKTVRPSLVVLDDPQTAESARSLSQCANRETILAGAVLGLAGPGKKISGIMPCTVIRPGDMADNILNRDLHPEWNGERTRMVNTFPINETLCNATQRFARKDCEPATVEQPAPSSIAKTVR
;
A
#
# COMPACT_ATOMS: atom_id res chain seq x y z
N MET A 1 0.10 -2.39 -7.59
CA MET A 1 -0.42 -2.95 -6.33
C MET A 1 -1.45 -4.06 -6.56
N LEU A 2 -2.65 -3.77 -7.11
CA LEU A 2 -3.67 -4.82 -7.25
C LEU A 2 -3.22 -5.98 -8.16
N ASP A 3 -2.52 -5.69 -9.25
CA ASP A 3 -2.00 -6.73 -10.15
C ASP A 3 -0.97 -7.62 -9.46
N SER A 4 -0.12 -7.06 -8.59
CA SER A 4 0.80 -7.85 -7.77
C SER A 4 0.05 -8.83 -6.87
N ILE A 5 -1.02 -8.39 -6.19
CA ILE A 5 -1.86 -9.27 -5.36
C ILE A 5 -2.50 -10.37 -6.22
N LYS A 6 -2.95 -10.04 -7.43
CA LYS A 6 -3.50 -11.05 -8.35
C LYS A 6 -2.48 -12.10 -8.74
N THR A 7 -1.26 -11.67 -9.09
CA THR A 7 -0.17 -12.58 -9.43
C THR A 7 0.14 -13.52 -8.26
N GLU A 8 0.22 -13.00 -7.04
CA GLU A 8 0.43 -13.84 -5.84
C GLU A 8 -0.71 -14.85 -5.65
N LEU A 9 -1.97 -14.44 -5.77
CA LEU A 9 -3.13 -15.33 -5.63
C LEU A 9 -3.20 -16.41 -6.73
N ASP A 10 -2.68 -16.11 -7.91
CA ASP A 10 -2.75 -16.97 -9.11
C ASP A 10 -1.52 -17.87 -9.30
N SER A 11 -0.38 -17.57 -8.66
CA SER A 11 0.88 -18.28 -8.98
C SER A 11 1.78 -18.62 -7.78
N ASN A 12 1.46 -18.18 -6.56
CA ASN A 12 2.29 -18.48 -5.40
C ASN A 12 1.88 -19.82 -4.74
N ASP A 13 2.71 -20.85 -4.93
CA ASP A 13 2.47 -22.19 -4.37
C ASP A 13 2.48 -22.24 -2.84
N LEU A 14 3.28 -21.39 -2.18
CA LEU A 14 3.32 -21.32 -0.71
C LEU A 14 2.00 -20.74 -0.19
N LEU A 15 1.51 -19.68 -0.84
CA LEU A 15 0.21 -19.10 -0.50
C LEU A 15 -0.93 -20.09 -0.76
N ALA A 16 -0.84 -20.87 -1.84
CA ALA A 16 -1.81 -21.90 -2.16
C ALA A 16 -1.81 -23.07 -1.17
N ALA A 17 -0.65 -23.41 -0.60
CA ALA A 17 -0.54 -24.41 0.46
C ALA A 17 -1.25 -23.97 1.75
N ASP A 18 -1.13 -22.68 2.11
CA ASP A 18 -1.73 -22.14 3.34
C ASP A 18 -3.22 -21.76 3.18
N TYR A 19 -3.62 -21.27 1.99
CA TYR A 19 -4.98 -20.78 1.70
C TYR A 19 -5.56 -21.42 0.43
N PRO A 20 -5.67 -22.76 0.38
CA PRO A 20 -6.13 -23.47 -0.81
C PRO A 20 -7.55 -23.06 -1.22
N GLU A 21 -8.42 -22.73 -0.26
CA GLU A 21 -9.80 -22.30 -0.52
C GLU A 21 -9.89 -20.94 -1.24
N VAL A 22 -8.80 -20.17 -1.25
CA VAL A 22 -8.71 -18.90 -1.99
C VAL A 22 -7.94 -19.10 -3.30
N CYS A 23 -6.73 -19.64 -3.22
CA CYS A 23 -5.81 -19.73 -4.35
C CYS A 23 -6.27 -20.76 -5.39
N PHE A 24 -6.69 -21.95 -4.97
CA PHE A 24 -7.04 -23.02 -5.93
C PHE A 24 -8.19 -22.62 -6.89
N PRO A 25 -9.31 -22.03 -6.44
CA PRO A 25 -10.35 -21.56 -7.35
C PRO A 25 -9.86 -20.44 -8.29
N ILE A 26 -8.94 -19.59 -7.85
CA ILE A 26 -8.37 -18.52 -8.68
C ILE A 26 -7.44 -19.12 -9.76
N GLN A 27 -6.53 -19.99 -9.36
CA GLN A 27 -5.62 -20.72 -10.25
C GLN A 27 -6.37 -21.56 -11.29
N ALA A 28 -7.48 -22.17 -10.91
CA ALA A 28 -8.36 -22.91 -11.81
C ALA A 28 -9.03 -22.04 -12.90
N LEU A 29 -8.93 -20.71 -12.82
CA LEU A 29 -9.31 -19.81 -13.91
C LEU A 29 -8.29 -19.81 -15.05
N ASP A 30 -7.05 -20.24 -14.80
CA ASP A 30 -6.01 -20.42 -15.81
C ASP A 30 -5.75 -19.12 -16.59
N GLY A 31 -5.67 -18.00 -15.86
CA GLY A 31 -5.49 -16.65 -16.41
C GLY A 31 -6.71 -16.06 -17.13
N ILE A 32 -7.80 -16.81 -17.33
CA ILE A 32 -8.96 -16.34 -18.09
C ILE A 32 -10.03 -15.78 -17.14
N ALA A 33 -9.98 -14.47 -16.91
CA ALA A 33 -10.90 -13.76 -16.01
C ALA A 33 -12.39 -14.05 -16.27
N ASN A 34 -12.79 -14.23 -17.54
CA ASN A 34 -14.18 -14.53 -17.89
C ASN A 34 -14.68 -15.89 -17.36
N ARG A 35 -13.79 -16.85 -17.08
CA ARG A 35 -14.16 -18.14 -16.46
C ARG A 35 -14.69 -17.97 -15.04
N ALA A 36 -14.34 -16.89 -14.34
CA ALA A 36 -14.82 -16.59 -12.99
C ALA A 36 -16.35 -16.56 -12.92
N ASN A 37 -17.01 -16.08 -13.98
CA ASN A 37 -18.46 -16.03 -14.04
C ASN A 37 -19.09 -17.44 -14.09
N GLY A 38 -18.47 -18.39 -14.79
CA GLY A 38 -19.00 -19.74 -14.97
C GLY A 38 -18.59 -20.72 -13.87
N GLN A 39 -17.65 -20.36 -13.00
CA GLN A 39 -17.09 -21.27 -12.02
C GLN A 39 -18.11 -21.61 -10.91
N LEU A 40 -18.24 -22.91 -10.65
CA LEU A 40 -19.10 -23.48 -9.63
C LEU A 40 -18.28 -24.30 -8.64
N PHE A 41 -18.73 -24.31 -7.38
CA PHE A 41 -18.30 -25.24 -6.35
C PHE A 41 -19.55 -25.79 -5.67
N GLU A 42 -19.70 -27.12 -5.66
CA GLU A 42 -20.88 -27.81 -5.12
C GLU A 42 -22.23 -27.25 -5.65
N GLY A 43 -22.27 -26.96 -6.96
CA GLY A 43 -23.47 -26.42 -7.62
C GLY A 43 -23.77 -24.95 -7.34
N LYS A 44 -22.93 -24.25 -6.55
CA LYS A 44 -23.07 -22.81 -6.25
C LYS A 44 -21.97 -22.02 -6.97
N ARG A 45 -22.29 -20.82 -7.45
CA ARG A 45 -21.28 -19.93 -8.06
C ARG A 45 -20.26 -19.50 -7.01
N THR A 46 -18.99 -19.53 -7.37
CA THR A 46 -17.90 -19.02 -6.52
C THR A 46 -17.90 -17.49 -6.46
N GLN A 47 -18.57 -16.81 -7.40
CA GLN A 47 -18.76 -15.36 -7.41
C GLN A 47 -17.44 -14.56 -7.38
N ILE A 48 -16.36 -15.14 -7.92
CA ILE A 48 -15.07 -14.46 -8.02
C ILE A 48 -15.25 -13.19 -8.87
N GLY A 49 -14.74 -12.08 -8.34
CA GLY A 49 -14.65 -10.81 -9.04
C GLY A 49 -13.20 -10.58 -9.44
N TRP A 50 -12.92 -10.38 -10.72
CA TRP A 50 -11.56 -10.24 -11.23
C TRP A 50 -11.44 -9.05 -12.20
N THR A 51 -11.40 -7.84 -11.66
CA THR A 51 -11.37 -6.59 -12.46
C THR A 51 -10.12 -5.78 -12.21
N ALA A 52 -9.86 -4.75 -13.01
CA ALA A 52 -8.69 -3.88 -12.82
C ALA A 52 -8.68 -3.08 -11.50
N LYS A 53 -9.82 -2.96 -10.80
CA LYS A 53 -9.95 -2.12 -9.59
C LYS A 53 -10.42 -2.87 -8.35
N GLU A 54 -10.84 -4.12 -8.52
CA GLU A 54 -11.46 -4.91 -7.49
C GLU A 54 -11.19 -6.39 -7.69
N ILE A 55 -10.89 -7.07 -6.57
CA ILE A 55 -10.92 -8.52 -6.44
C ILE A 55 -12.03 -8.87 -5.45
N VAL A 56 -12.87 -9.85 -5.81
CA VAL A 56 -13.76 -10.53 -4.87
C VAL A 56 -13.26 -11.98 -4.78
N LEU A 57 -12.82 -12.39 -3.60
CA LEU A 57 -12.33 -13.74 -3.35
C LEU A 57 -13.46 -14.77 -3.51
N PRO A 58 -13.14 -16.05 -3.77
CA PRO A 58 -14.14 -17.10 -3.91
C PRO A 58 -15.10 -17.14 -2.72
N THR A 59 -16.39 -17.31 -3.00
CA THR A 59 -17.45 -17.47 -2.01
C THR A 59 -17.66 -18.96 -1.76
N LEU A 60 -17.00 -19.48 -0.72
CA LEU A 60 -17.03 -20.91 -0.36
C LEU A 60 -17.54 -21.08 1.07
N ALA A 61 -18.42 -22.05 1.29
CA ALA A 61 -18.90 -22.36 2.64
C ALA A 61 -17.74 -22.80 3.53
N GLY A 62 -17.69 -22.27 4.77
CA GLY A 62 -16.63 -22.61 5.74
C GLY A 62 -15.33 -21.81 5.60
N SER A 63 -15.08 -21.13 4.46
CA SER A 63 -13.90 -20.27 4.30
C SER A 63 -14.04 -18.97 5.09
N LYS A 64 -13.00 -18.60 5.86
CA LYS A 64 -12.91 -17.28 6.53
C LYS A 64 -12.74 -16.13 5.54
N ALA A 65 -12.18 -16.41 4.37
CA ALA A 65 -11.95 -15.45 3.30
C ALA A 65 -13.14 -15.33 2.32
N SER A 66 -14.20 -16.11 2.54
CA SER A 66 -15.34 -16.23 1.62
C SER A 66 -15.93 -14.88 1.22
N GLY A 67 -15.83 -14.55 -0.07
CA GLY A 67 -16.38 -13.30 -0.61
C GLY A 67 -15.78 -12.03 0.01
N ALA A 68 -14.55 -12.11 0.52
CA ALA A 68 -13.78 -10.93 0.90
C ALA A 68 -13.48 -10.08 -0.34
N ILE A 69 -13.43 -8.76 -0.16
CA ILE A 69 -13.37 -7.80 -1.26
C ILE A 69 -12.15 -6.91 -1.05
N ILE A 70 -11.28 -6.84 -2.05
CA ILE A 70 -10.11 -5.97 -2.08
C ILE A 70 -10.36 -4.93 -3.18
N LYS A 71 -10.32 -3.65 -2.82
CA LYS A 71 -10.41 -2.52 -3.76
C LYS A 71 -9.19 -1.64 -3.61
N VAL A 72 -8.75 -1.07 -4.74
CA VAL A 72 -7.62 -0.13 -4.76
C VAL A 72 -8.07 1.19 -5.37
N ALA A 73 -7.66 2.28 -4.75
CA ALA A 73 -7.93 3.64 -5.19
C ALA A 73 -6.79 4.57 -4.76
N GLY A 74 -6.52 5.62 -5.55
CA GLY A 74 -5.60 6.68 -5.15
C GLY A 74 -6.21 7.56 -4.05
N LEU A 75 -5.38 8.02 -3.11
CA LEU A 75 -5.80 8.80 -1.95
C LEU A 75 -6.59 10.07 -2.31
N THR A 76 -6.12 10.82 -3.31
CA THR A 76 -6.77 12.04 -3.81
C THR A 76 -7.90 11.76 -4.81
N GLY A 77 -8.17 10.48 -5.09
CA GLY A 77 -9.24 10.04 -5.99
C GLY A 77 -10.62 10.02 -5.31
N ARG A 78 -11.57 9.40 -6.01
CA ARG A 78 -12.93 9.21 -5.48
C ARG A 78 -12.98 8.00 -4.55
N ILE A 79 -12.65 8.22 -3.28
CA ILE A 79 -12.73 7.18 -2.24
C ILE A 79 -14.02 7.28 -1.41
N ARG A 80 -14.60 8.47 -1.24
CA ARG A 80 -15.81 8.68 -0.43
C ARG A 80 -16.99 7.86 -0.94
N GLY A 81 -17.74 7.28 -0.01
CA GLY A 81 -18.96 6.53 -0.32
C GLY A 81 -18.72 5.12 -0.86
N MET A 82 -17.47 4.62 -0.87
CA MET A 82 -17.13 3.28 -1.32
C MET A 82 -18.02 2.22 -0.66
N LYS A 83 -18.62 1.38 -1.50
CA LYS A 83 -19.48 0.26 -1.12
C LYS A 83 -19.42 -0.83 -2.17
N PHE A 84 -19.89 -2.01 -1.81
CA PHE A 84 -20.06 -3.14 -2.71
C PHE A 84 -21.39 -3.83 -2.43
N LYS A 85 -22.14 -4.17 -3.49
CA LYS A 85 -23.40 -4.90 -3.37
C LYS A 85 -23.12 -6.39 -3.62
N ARG A 86 -23.28 -7.20 -2.58
CA ARG A 86 -23.07 -8.64 -2.66
C ARG A 86 -24.22 -9.35 -3.40
N PRO A 87 -23.99 -10.57 -3.92
CA PRO A 87 -25.04 -11.38 -4.54
C PRO A 87 -26.24 -11.68 -3.64
N ASP A 88 -26.05 -11.68 -2.32
CA ASP A 88 -27.12 -11.81 -1.32
C ASP A 88 -27.97 -10.53 -1.15
N GLY A 89 -27.69 -9.48 -1.93
CA GLY A 89 -28.36 -8.18 -1.90
C GLY A 89 -27.82 -7.22 -0.84
N LYS A 90 -26.97 -7.67 0.09
CA LYS A 90 -26.43 -6.81 1.16
C LYS A 90 -25.39 -5.85 0.60
N THR A 91 -25.43 -4.62 1.08
CA THR A 91 -24.38 -3.63 0.81
C THR A 91 -23.34 -3.71 1.92
N VAL A 92 -22.08 -3.92 1.55
CA VAL A 92 -20.94 -3.91 2.47
C VAL A 92 -20.05 -2.70 2.20
N ARG A 93 -19.37 -2.24 3.26
CA ARG A 93 -18.43 -1.12 3.26
C ARG A 93 -17.06 -1.61 3.72
N PRO A 94 -15.98 -0.88 3.40
CA PRO A 94 -14.64 -1.21 3.91
C PRO A 94 -14.62 -1.26 5.44
N SER A 95 -13.97 -2.27 5.99
CA SER A 95 -13.70 -2.41 7.43
C SER A 95 -12.22 -2.25 7.79
N LEU A 96 -11.35 -2.30 6.79
CA LEU A 96 -9.90 -2.12 6.89
C LEU A 96 -9.42 -1.26 5.70
N VAL A 97 -8.47 -0.37 5.96
CA VAL A 97 -7.75 0.38 4.93
C VAL A 97 -6.25 0.23 5.18
N VAL A 98 -5.52 -0.09 4.11
CA VAL A 98 -4.06 -0.02 4.08
C VAL A 98 -3.68 1.17 3.23
N LEU A 99 -2.96 2.12 3.83
CA LEU A 99 -2.46 3.34 3.22
C LEU A 99 -0.96 3.16 2.99
N ASP A 100 -0.58 2.83 1.76
CA ASP A 100 0.81 2.61 1.38
C ASP A 100 1.44 3.95 0.96
N ASP A 101 2.47 4.39 1.71
CA ASP A 101 3.22 5.63 1.54
C ASP A 101 2.36 6.77 0.93
N PRO A 102 1.42 7.36 1.69
CA PRO A 102 0.41 8.28 1.16
C PRO A 102 0.96 9.65 0.72
N GLN A 103 2.28 9.80 0.68
CA GLN A 103 2.99 11.02 0.35
C GLN A 103 4.18 10.76 -0.59
N THR A 104 4.47 11.75 -1.43
CA THR A 104 5.65 11.82 -2.31
C THR A 104 6.59 12.91 -1.84
N ALA A 105 7.85 12.92 -2.30
CA ALA A 105 8.80 13.99 -1.97
C ALA A 105 8.28 15.40 -2.34
N GLU A 106 7.53 15.53 -3.44
CA GLU A 106 6.89 16.78 -3.85
C GLU A 106 5.85 17.23 -2.82
N SER A 107 4.93 16.32 -2.47
CA SER A 107 3.84 16.64 -1.55
C SER A 107 4.27 16.76 -0.11
N ALA A 108 5.35 16.07 0.27
CA ALA A 108 6.06 16.29 1.52
C ALA A 108 6.49 17.74 1.60
N ARG A 109 6.98 18.35 0.50
CA ARG A 109 7.52 19.72 0.53
C ARG A 109 6.47 20.83 0.67
N SER A 110 5.19 20.53 0.44
CA SER A 110 4.12 21.53 0.44
C SER A 110 3.21 21.38 1.66
N LEU A 111 3.19 22.41 2.51
CA LEU A 111 2.34 22.44 3.72
C LEU A 111 0.85 22.29 3.38
N SER A 112 0.39 22.96 2.32
CA SER A 112 -1.01 22.86 1.89
C SER A 112 -1.35 21.46 1.37
N GLN A 113 -0.41 20.80 0.68
CA GLN A 113 -0.62 19.42 0.22
C GLN A 113 -0.56 18.39 1.36
N CYS A 114 0.22 18.66 2.42
CA CYS A 114 0.21 17.87 3.66
C CYS A 114 -1.15 18.00 4.36
N ALA A 115 -1.58 19.23 4.66
CA ALA A 115 -2.85 19.51 5.33
C ALA A 115 -4.07 18.97 4.56
N ASN A 116 -4.06 19.06 3.23
CA ASN A 116 -5.11 18.47 2.40
C ASN A 116 -5.15 16.93 2.54
N ARG A 117 -3.99 16.25 2.56
CA ARG A 117 -3.93 14.80 2.77
C ARG A 117 -4.39 14.40 4.15
N GLU A 118 -3.99 15.12 5.20
CA GLU A 118 -4.48 14.90 6.57
C GLU A 118 -6.00 15.03 6.63
N THR A 119 -6.58 16.05 5.98
CA THR A 119 -8.03 16.23 5.87
C THR A 119 -8.72 15.07 5.15
N ILE A 120 -8.11 14.55 4.08
CA ILE A 120 -8.61 13.38 3.35
C ILE A 120 -8.54 12.13 4.24
N LEU A 121 -7.45 11.92 4.98
CA LEU A 121 -7.31 10.80 5.90
C LEU A 121 -8.40 10.83 6.98
N ALA A 122 -8.52 11.96 7.69
CA ALA A 122 -9.47 12.12 8.78
C ALA A 122 -10.94 12.05 8.31
N GLY A 123 -11.27 12.69 7.20
CA GLY A 123 -12.65 12.80 6.75
C GLY A 123 -13.10 11.68 5.80
N ALA A 124 -12.29 11.36 4.80
CA ALA A 124 -12.68 10.43 3.75
C ALA A 124 -12.31 8.98 4.08
N VAL A 125 -11.06 8.73 4.52
CA VAL A 125 -10.56 7.37 4.77
C VAL A 125 -11.19 6.78 6.03
N LEU A 126 -11.13 7.49 7.15
CA LEU A 126 -11.75 7.01 8.39
C LEU A 126 -13.29 6.93 8.30
N GLY A 127 -13.90 7.67 7.37
CA GLY A 127 -15.34 7.63 7.10
C GLY A 127 -15.82 6.49 6.20
N LEU A 128 -14.93 5.65 5.65
CA LEU A 128 -15.30 4.63 4.66
C LEU A 128 -16.25 3.54 5.21
N ALA A 129 -16.14 3.20 6.50
CA ALA A 129 -17.01 2.22 7.15
C ALA A 129 -18.47 2.70 7.27
N GLY A 130 -18.72 4.01 7.06
CA GLY A 130 -20.02 4.63 7.18
C GLY A 130 -20.30 5.24 8.56
N PRO A 131 -21.44 5.93 8.71
CA PRO A 131 -21.77 6.67 9.93
C PRO A 131 -21.79 5.78 11.18
N GLY A 132 -21.15 6.24 12.26
CA GLY A 132 -21.15 5.54 13.55
C GLY A 132 -20.34 4.23 13.59
N LYS A 133 -19.58 3.91 12.54
CA LYS A 133 -18.73 2.71 12.48
C LYS A 133 -17.26 3.09 12.46
N LYS A 134 -16.48 2.49 13.35
CA LYS A 134 -15.02 2.58 13.32
C LYS A 134 -14.47 1.70 12.19
N ILE A 135 -13.39 2.17 11.57
CA ILE A 135 -12.63 1.42 10.57
C ILE A 135 -11.21 1.19 11.10
N SER A 136 -10.61 0.06 10.76
CA SER A 136 -9.19 -0.17 11.03
C SER A 136 -8.36 0.49 9.93
N GLY A 137 -7.38 1.31 10.31
CA GLY A 137 -6.42 1.92 9.39
C GLY A 137 -5.02 1.44 9.71
N ILE A 138 -4.29 0.99 8.70
CA ILE A 138 -2.86 0.68 8.80
C ILE A 138 -2.16 1.57 7.77
N MET A 139 -1.16 2.32 8.21
CA MET A 139 -0.46 3.28 7.37
C MET A 139 1.05 3.12 7.53
N PRO A 140 1.67 2.15 6.83
CA PRO A 140 3.11 2.21 6.62
C PRO A 140 3.42 3.51 5.88
N CYS A 141 4.29 4.32 6.47
CA CYS A 141 4.67 5.60 5.89
C CYS A 141 6.11 5.96 6.22
N THR A 142 6.76 6.62 5.28
CA THR A 142 8.09 7.18 5.44
C THR A 142 8.01 8.67 5.76
N VAL A 143 8.62 9.09 6.87
CA VAL A 143 8.84 10.53 7.14
C VAL A 143 9.92 11.04 6.18
N ILE A 144 9.54 11.95 5.30
CA ILE A 144 10.43 12.51 4.27
C ILE A 144 11.12 13.77 4.81
N ARG A 145 10.41 14.57 5.61
CA ARG A 145 10.94 15.76 6.26
C ARG A 145 10.23 16.08 7.57
N PRO A 146 10.85 16.88 8.44
CA PRO A 146 10.17 17.43 9.61
C PRO A 146 8.90 18.21 9.23
N GLY A 147 7.80 17.94 9.93
CA GLY A 147 6.50 18.59 9.74
C GLY A 147 5.77 18.24 8.45
N ASP A 148 6.14 17.16 7.76
CA ASP A 148 5.28 16.59 6.72
C ASP A 148 4.09 15.82 7.31
N MET A 149 3.23 15.28 6.44
CA MET A 149 2.02 14.60 6.86
C MET A 149 2.35 13.31 7.63
N ALA A 150 3.37 12.55 7.22
CA ALA A 150 3.77 11.34 7.93
C ALA A 150 4.32 11.69 9.32
N ASP A 151 5.12 12.77 9.43
CA ASP A 151 5.62 13.29 10.71
C ASP A 151 4.46 13.61 11.65
N ASN A 152 3.47 14.37 11.16
CA ASN A 152 2.31 14.81 11.91
C ASN A 152 1.42 13.64 12.35
N ILE A 153 1.05 12.73 11.44
CA ILE A 153 0.16 11.59 11.76
C ILE A 153 0.79 10.66 12.80
N LEU A 154 2.12 10.55 12.84
CA LEU A 154 2.82 9.77 13.86
C LEU A 154 2.79 10.42 15.25
N ASN A 155 2.46 11.72 15.35
CA ASN A 155 2.34 12.44 16.60
C ASN A 155 0.94 12.25 17.21
N ARG A 156 0.89 11.56 18.36
CA ARG A 156 -0.36 11.20 19.06
C ARG A 156 -1.08 12.40 19.68
N ASP A 157 -0.38 13.52 19.90
CA ASP A 157 -1.00 14.76 20.39
C ASP A 157 -1.76 15.49 19.27
N LEU A 158 -1.26 15.40 18.03
CA LEU A 158 -1.90 15.98 16.86
C LEU A 158 -2.99 15.07 16.29
N HIS A 159 -2.74 13.76 16.29
CA HIS A 159 -3.57 12.74 15.66
C HIS A 159 -3.83 11.58 16.62
N PRO A 160 -4.63 11.79 17.69
CA PRO A 160 -4.90 10.76 18.71
C PRO A 160 -5.67 9.54 18.17
N GLU A 161 -6.30 9.65 17.00
CA GLU A 161 -6.92 8.55 16.30
C GLU A 161 -5.92 7.54 15.70
N TRP A 162 -4.64 7.93 15.59
CA TRP A 162 -3.55 7.09 15.12
C TRP A 162 -2.60 6.68 16.27
N ASN A 163 -2.28 5.40 16.33
CA ASN A 163 -1.28 4.89 17.27
C ASN A 163 0.11 4.89 16.61
N GLY A 164 0.65 6.09 16.36
CA GLY A 164 1.93 6.26 15.67
C GLY A 164 3.13 5.68 16.41
N GLU A 165 4.04 5.05 15.68
CA GLU A 165 5.34 4.56 16.16
C GLU A 165 6.42 4.82 15.11
N ARG A 166 7.63 5.18 15.57
CA ARG A 166 8.80 5.37 14.71
C ARG A 166 9.83 4.30 14.96
N THR A 167 10.30 3.71 13.87
CA THR A 167 11.39 2.73 13.89
C THR A 167 12.59 3.27 13.12
N ARG A 168 13.79 2.81 13.50
CA ARG A 168 15.02 3.16 12.77
C ARG A 168 15.19 2.24 11.57
N MET A 169 15.64 2.80 10.44
CA MET A 169 16.00 2.01 9.26
C MET A 169 17.15 1.03 9.55
N VAL A 170 18.11 1.44 10.38
CA VAL A 170 19.24 0.63 10.82
C VAL A 170 19.37 0.77 12.33
N ASN A 171 19.30 -0.35 13.05
CA ASN A 171 19.48 -0.36 14.51
C ASN A 171 20.95 -0.15 14.89
N THR A 172 21.86 -0.78 14.16
CA THR A 172 23.32 -0.63 14.29
C THR A 172 23.96 -0.97 12.96
N PHE A 173 24.89 -0.15 12.49
CA PHE A 173 25.65 -0.46 11.29
C PHE A 173 26.55 -1.68 11.52
N PRO A 174 26.75 -2.55 10.51
CA PRO A 174 27.62 -3.69 10.65
C PRO A 174 29.06 -3.24 10.91
N ILE A 175 29.75 -3.95 11.81
CA ILE A 175 31.15 -3.65 12.21
C ILE A 175 32.11 -3.77 11.02
N ASN A 176 31.78 -4.62 10.04
CA ASN A 176 32.58 -4.81 8.85
C ASN A 176 31.99 -4.01 7.67
N GLU A 177 32.41 -2.74 7.58
CA GLU A 177 32.00 -1.82 6.51
C GLU A 177 32.37 -2.34 5.11
N THR A 178 33.43 -3.14 4.97
CA THR A 178 33.90 -3.67 3.67
C THR A 178 32.89 -4.65 3.05
N LEU A 179 32.28 -5.51 3.86
CA LEU A 179 31.21 -6.42 3.43
C LEU A 179 29.90 -5.66 3.14
N CYS A 180 29.61 -4.62 3.92
CA CYS A 180 28.41 -3.79 3.75
C CYS A 180 28.46 -2.94 2.47
N ASN A 181 29.63 -2.40 2.13
CA ASN A 181 29.85 -1.65 0.89
C ASN A 181 29.80 -2.57 -0.34
N ALA A 182 30.27 -3.81 -0.22
CA ALA A 182 30.18 -4.80 -1.29
C ALA A 182 28.73 -5.18 -1.60
N THR A 183 27.88 -5.43 -0.59
CA THR A 183 26.46 -5.75 -0.77
C THR A 183 25.63 -4.56 -1.27
N GLN A 184 25.89 -3.34 -0.78
CA GLN A 184 25.25 -2.12 -1.30
C GLN A 184 25.57 -1.87 -2.78
N ARG A 185 26.77 -2.25 -3.25
CA ARG A 185 27.15 -2.16 -4.68
C ARG A 185 26.35 -3.10 -5.57
N PHE A 186 25.90 -4.26 -5.07
CA PHE A 186 25.02 -5.15 -5.83
C PHE A 186 23.58 -4.62 -5.92
N ALA A 187 23.08 -3.96 -4.87
CA ALA A 187 21.74 -3.34 -4.86
C ALA A 187 21.65 -2.07 -5.74
N ARG A 188 22.77 -1.41 -6.06
CA ARG A 188 22.81 -0.21 -6.91
C ARG A 188 23.10 -0.47 -8.39
N LYS A 189 23.34 -1.72 -8.80
CA LYS A 189 23.68 -2.02 -10.21
C LYS A 189 22.55 -1.74 -11.22
N ASP A 190 21.32 -1.51 -10.77
CA ASP A 190 20.19 -1.08 -11.61
C ASP A 190 19.87 0.43 -11.50
N CYS A 191 20.75 1.24 -10.92
CA CYS A 191 20.60 2.68 -10.87
C CYS A 191 21.90 3.37 -11.26
N GLU A 192 22.01 3.76 -12.55
CA GLU A 192 23.10 4.61 -13.03
C GLU A 192 23.05 5.99 -12.35
N PRO A 193 24.16 6.48 -11.78
CA PRO A 193 24.22 7.81 -11.20
C PRO A 193 24.52 8.87 -12.27
N ALA A 194 23.74 9.95 -12.26
CA ALA A 194 24.06 11.17 -12.98
C ALA A 194 25.36 11.79 -12.43
N THR A 195 26.32 12.06 -13.32
CA THR A 195 27.57 12.75 -13.03
C THR A 195 27.33 14.21 -12.66
N VAL A 196 27.80 14.62 -11.48
CA VAL A 196 28.01 16.03 -11.13
C VAL A 196 29.52 16.23 -10.98
N GLU A 197 30.13 16.93 -11.93
CA GLU A 197 31.49 17.44 -11.78
C GLU A 197 31.50 18.59 -10.76
N GLN A 198 32.37 18.49 -9.75
CA GLN A 198 32.84 19.64 -8.98
C GLN A 198 34.29 19.91 -9.36
N PRO A 199 34.71 21.16 -9.66
CA PRO A 199 36.11 21.51 -9.63
C PRO A 199 36.55 21.94 -8.22
N ALA A 200 37.76 21.49 -7.89
CA ALA A 200 38.49 21.64 -6.63
C ALA A 200 38.91 23.10 -6.31
N PRO A 201 39.31 23.40 -5.05
CA PRO A 201 39.65 24.75 -4.64
C PRO A 201 41.08 25.10 -5.05
N SER A 202 41.30 26.32 -5.56
CA SER A 202 42.64 26.91 -5.64
C SER A 202 42.65 28.28 -5.00
N SER A 203 43.54 28.41 -4.02
CA SER A 203 44.01 29.68 -3.47
C SER A 203 44.72 30.50 -4.54
N ILE A 204 44.54 31.82 -4.55
CA ILE A 204 45.60 32.83 -4.76
C ILE A 204 45.04 34.20 -4.39
N ALA A 205 45.80 34.92 -3.55
CA ALA A 205 45.59 36.32 -3.21
C ALA A 205 45.94 37.25 -4.37
N LYS A 206 45.22 38.37 -4.49
CA LYS A 206 45.78 39.69 -4.88
C LYS A 206 44.75 40.80 -4.66
N THR A 207 45.05 41.67 -3.70
CA THR A 207 44.63 43.07 -3.65
C THR A 207 45.23 43.82 -4.84
N VAL A 208 44.52 44.79 -5.45
CA VAL A 208 45.02 46.14 -5.81
C VAL A 208 43.82 47.04 -6.21
N ARG A 209 43.72 48.16 -5.48
CA ARG A 209 42.97 49.43 -5.68
C ARG A 209 41.45 49.40 -5.73
#